data_AF-A0A350XMP6-F1
#
_entry.id   AF-A0A350XMP6-F1
#
_cell.length_a   1.000
_cell.length_b   1.000
_cell.length_c   1.000
_cell.angle_alpha   90.00
_cell.angle_beta   90.00
_cell.angle_gamma   90.00
#
_symmetry.space_group_name_H-M   'P 1'
#
loop_
_entity.id
_entity.type
_entity.pdbx_description
1 polymer ?
#
loop_
_entity_poly.entity_id
_entity_poly.type
_entity_poly.pdbx_seq_one_letter_code
_entity_poly.pdbx_strand_id
1 'polypeptide(L)'
;EIKGWNWGAFLMPWLWPFTNKVWIGLLCLVPYVGGIVPFVLGAKGNEWAWKSRKWRSIDQFKAHQRGWAIAGLFIGIPTAWIYIAIITFMLLD
;
A
#
# COMPACT_ATOMS: atom_id res chain seq x y z
N GLU A 1 8.62 17.27 4.56
CA GLU A 1 7.40 17.07 5.37
C GLU A 1 6.49 15.92 4.90
N ILE A 2 6.36 15.68 3.58
CA ILE A 2 5.57 14.56 3.01
C ILE A 2 6.39 13.26 2.84
N LYS A 3 7.72 13.37 2.80
CA LYS A 3 8.63 12.23 2.67
C LYS A 3 8.50 11.27 3.85
N GLY A 4 8.69 9.98 3.60
CA GLY A 4 8.64 8.92 4.59
C GLY A 4 8.02 7.65 4.00
N TRP A 5 8.23 6.53 4.68
CA TRP A 5 7.67 5.25 4.26
C TRP A 5 6.14 5.25 4.40
N ASN A 6 5.45 4.78 3.37
CA ASN A 6 4.00 4.64 3.37
C ASN A 6 3.60 3.20 3.71
N TRP A 7 3.36 2.94 4.99
CA TRP A 7 2.94 1.63 5.48
C TRP A 7 1.62 1.16 4.88
N GLY A 8 0.66 2.06 4.66
CA GLY A 8 -0.62 1.69 4.05
C GLY A 8 -0.47 1.22 2.61
N ALA A 9 0.35 1.91 1.82
CA ALA A 9 0.61 1.57 0.43
C ALA A 9 1.46 0.30 0.29
N PHE A 10 2.40 0.08 1.20
CA PHE A 10 3.22 -1.14 1.26
C PHE A 10 2.40 -2.36 1.69
N LEU A 11 1.57 -2.23 2.72
CA LEU A 11 0.81 -3.36 3.28
C LEU A 11 -0.47 -3.68 2.51
N MET A 12 -1.01 -2.72 1.76
CA MET A 12 -2.24 -2.91 0.99
C MET A 12 -2.14 -2.27 -0.42
N PRO A 13 -1.14 -2.66 -1.23
CA PRO A 13 -0.93 -2.11 -2.57
C PRO A 13 -2.10 -2.37 -3.52
N TRP A 14 -2.93 -3.39 -3.25
CA TRP A 14 -4.11 -3.73 -4.04
C TRP A 14 -5.33 -2.82 -3.77
N LEU A 15 -5.37 -2.13 -2.62
CA LEU A 15 -6.53 -1.33 -2.21
C LEU A 15 -6.21 0.16 -2.02
N TRP A 16 -5.04 0.46 -1.47
CA TRP A 16 -4.59 1.82 -1.21
C TRP A 16 -4.61 2.76 -2.45
N PRO A 17 -4.31 2.30 -3.68
CA PRO A 17 -4.34 3.13 -4.89
C PRO A 17 -5.67 3.85 -5.15
N PHE A 18 -6.80 3.24 -4.83
CA PHE A 18 -8.12 3.75 -5.21
C PHE A 18 -8.44 5.10 -4.54
N THR A 19 -8.21 5.22 -3.23
CA THR A 19 -8.48 6.47 -2.52
C THR A 19 -7.34 7.49 -2.65
N ASN A 20 -6.17 7.05 -3.10
CA ASN A 20 -4.96 7.88 -3.20
C ASN A 20 -4.63 8.26 -4.65
N LYS A 21 -5.37 7.75 -5.64
CA LYS A 21 -5.18 8.00 -7.08
C LYS A 21 -3.76 7.71 -7.57
N VAL A 22 -3.17 6.61 -7.08
CA VAL A 22 -1.82 6.15 -7.45
C VAL A 22 -1.93 4.81 -8.17
N TRP A 23 -2.44 4.84 -9.40
CA TRP A 23 -2.87 3.66 -10.16
C TRP A 23 -1.76 2.66 -10.48
N ILE A 24 -0.50 3.12 -10.54
CA ILE A 24 0.67 2.24 -10.69
C ILE A 24 0.72 1.16 -9.58
N GLY A 25 0.10 1.40 -8.43
CA GLY A 25 0.03 0.40 -7.38
C GLY A 25 -0.76 -0.86 -7.75
N LEU A 26 -1.70 -0.77 -8.70
CA LEU A 26 -2.46 -1.94 -9.18
C LEU A 26 -1.61 -2.94 -9.96
N LEU A 27 -0.39 -2.57 -10.36
CA LEU A 27 0.59 -3.51 -10.89
C LEU A 27 1.00 -4.58 -9.85
N CYS A 28 0.64 -4.42 -8.57
CA CYS A 28 0.81 -5.46 -7.56
C CYS A 28 0.07 -6.77 -7.90
N LEU A 29 -0.95 -6.71 -8.76
CA LEU A 29 -1.74 -7.87 -9.19
C LEU A 29 -1.13 -8.61 -10.38
N VAL A 30 -0.08 -8.05 -11.01
CA VAL A 30 0.59 -8.66 -12.15
C VAL A 30 1.65 -9.64 -11.64
N PRO A 31 1.65 -10.91 -12.10
CA PRO A 31 2.68 -11.88 -11.73
C PRO A 31 4.09 -11.35 -12.01
N TYR A 32 5.07 -11.79 -11.22
CA TYR A 32 6.50 -11.39 -11.27
C TYR A 32 6.79 -9.93 -10.90
N VAL A 33 5.96 -8.98 -11.33
CA VAL A 33 6.08 -7.55 -11.00
C VAL A 33 5.50 -7.26 -9.61
N GLY A 34 4.46 -8.01 -9.23
CA GLY A 34 3.64 -7.70 -8.08
C GLY A 34 4.34 -7.76 -6.73
N GLY A 35 5.43 -8.52 -6.61
CA GLY A 35 6.25 -8.56 -5.40
C GLY A 35 7.09 -7.30 -5.17
N ILE A 36 7.42 -6.54 -6.23
CA ILE A 36 8.29 -5.36 -6.15
C ILE A 36 7.47 -4.09 -5.90
N VAL A 37 6.29 -3.99 -6.50
CA VAL A 37 5.39 -2.83 -6.42
C VAL A 37 5.09 -2.36 -4.97
N PRO A 38 4.83 -3.25 -3.98
CA PRO A 38 4.61 -2.83 -2.60
C PRO A 38 5.77 -2.00 -2.05
N PHE A 39 7.01 -2.38 -2.33
CA PHE A 39 8.21 -1.66 -1.86
C PHE A 39 8.34 -0.30 -2.53
N VAL A 40 8.06 -0.23 -3.83
CA VAL A 40 8.04 1.03 -4.59
C VAL A 40 6.99 1.97 -4.01
N LEU A 41 5.79 1.46 -3.73
CA LEU A 41 4.72 2.22 -3.09
C LEU A 41 5.06 2.60 -1.64
N GLY A 42 5.76 1.75 -0.89
CA GLY A 42 6.28 2.08 0.43
C GLY A 42 7.22 3.29 0.37
N ALA A 43 8.16 3.31 -0.57
CA ALA A 43 9.13 4.38 -0.71
C ALA A 43 8.56 5.68 -1.32
N LYS A 44 7.68 5.57 -2.31
CA LYS A 44 7.20 6.69 -3.14
C LYS A 44 5.73 7.03 -2.97
N GLY A 45 4.93 6.16 -2.35
CA GLY A 45 3.48 6.30 -2.27
C GLY A 45 3.04 7.62 -1.65
N ASN A 46 3.69 8.08 -0.57
CA ASN A 46 3.38 9.39 0.02
C ASN A 46 3.59 10.55 -0.97
N GLU A 47 4.68 10.53 -1.73
CA GLU A 47 4.98 11.55 -2.73
C GLU A 47 3.94 11.54 -3.87
N TRP A 48 3.60 10.35 -4.37
CA TRP A 48 2.65 10.18 -5.45
C TRP A 48 1.22 10.55 -5.03
N ALA A 49 0.77 10.12 -3.85
CA ALA A 49 -0.54 10.46 -3.31
C ALA A 49 -0.69 11.96 -3.05
N TRP A 50 0.36 12.62 -2.56
CA TRP A 50 0.37 14.07 -2.37
C TRP A 50 0.21 14.82 -3.69
N LYS A 51 0.90 14.37 -4.74
CA LYS A 51 0.82 14.99 -6.08
C LYS A 51 -0.47 14.66 -6.84
N SER A 52 -1.20 13.61 -6.43
CA SER A 52 -2.38 13.11 -7.17
C SER A 52 -3.61 14.03 -7.13
N ARG A 53 -3.70 14.91 -6.11
CA ARG A 53 -4.82 15.85 -5.92
C ARG A 53 -4.44 17.01 -4.99
N LYS A 54 -5.29 18.04 -4.95
CA LYS A 54 -5.18 19.10 -3.94
C LYS A 54 -5.62 18.57 -2.57
N TRP A 55 -4.83 18.89 -1.55
CA TRP A 55 -5.12 18.62 -0.14
C TRP A 55 -5.34 19.94 0.59
N ARG A 56 -6.20 19.96 1.60
CA ARG A 56 -6.52 21.17 2.37
C ARG A 56 -5.32 21.64 3.20
N SER A 57 -4.55 20.69 3.73
CA SER A 57 -3.33 20.93 4.49
C SER A 57 -2.46 19.67 4.52
N ILE A 58 -1.21 19.83 4.96
CA ILE A 58 -0.28 18.71 5.19
C ILE A 58 -0.82 17.78 6.30
N ASP A 59 -1.44 18.33 7.34
CA ASP A 59 -2.00 17.53 8.44
C ASP A 59 -3.19 16.68 7.99
N GLN A 60 -4.05 17.22 7.13
CA GLN A 60 -5.15 16.44 6.55
C GLN A 60 -4.61 15.25 5.74
N PHE A 61 -3.54 15.45 4.95
CA PHE A 61 -2.90 14.37 4.22
C PHE A 61 -2.28 13.33 5.16
N LYS A 62 -1.52 13.76 6.17
CA LYS A 62 -0.89 12.86 7.14
C LYS A 62 -1.93 12.06 7.93
N ALA A 63 -3.04 12.67 8.32
CA ALA A 63 -4.15 11.98 8.96
C ALA A 63 -4.74 10.89 8.06
N HIS A 64 -4.93 11.19 6.77
CA HIS A 64 -5.39 10.19 5.79
C HIS A 64 -4.40 9.02 5.66
N GLN A 65 -3.09 9.30 5.52
CA GLN A 65 -2.07 8.25 5.42
C GLN A 65 -1.92 7.45 6.73
N ARG A 66 -2.10 8.09 7.90
CA ARG A 66 -2.12 7.39 9.19
C ARG A 66 -3.30 6.42 9.29
N GLY A 67 -4.48 6.81 8.81
CA GLY A 67 -5.62 5.90 8.70
C GLY A 67 -5.30 4.66 7.87
N TRP A 68 -4.63 4.85 6.73
CA TRP A 68 -4.14 3.75 5.89
C TRP A 68 -3.06 2.89 6.55
N ALA A 69 -2.16 3.48 7.35
CA ALA A 69 -1.17 2.72 8.11
C ALA A 69 -1.84 1.83 9.17
N ILE A 70 -2.85 2.35 9.87
CA ILE A 70 -3.65 1.58 10.84
C ILE A 70 -4.41 0.46 10.12
N ALA A 71 -5.06 0.75 8.99
CA ALA A 71 -5.71 -0.26 8.18
C ALA A 71 -4.72 -1.32 7.67
N GLY A 72 -3.50 -0.91 7.27
CA GLY A 72 -2.43 -1.83 6.89
C GLY A 72 -2.04 -2.78 8.03
N LEU A 73 -1.96 -2.29 9.26
CA LEU A 73 -1.67 -3.09 10.45
C LEU A 73 -2.77 -4.14 10.73
N PHE A 74 -4.04 -3.73 10.71
CA PHE A 74 -5.15 -4.61 11.12
C PHE A 74 -5.77 -5.42 9.98
N ILE A 75 -5.56 -5.03 8.72
CA ILE A 75 -6.14 -5.69 7.54
C ILE A 75 -5.02 -6.21 6.63
N GLY A 76 -4.06 -5.35 6.29
CA GLY A 76 -2.97 -5.70 5.38
C GLY A 76 -2.10 -6.86 5.89
N ILE A 77 -1.62 -6.78 7.14
CA ILE A 77 -0.78 -7.83 7.74
C ILE A 77 -1.51 -9.18 7.83
N PRO A 78 -2.73 -9.28 8.39
CA PRO A 78 -3.47 -10.54 8.38
C PRO A 78 -3.71 -11.09 6.97
N THR A 79 -4.05 -10.23 6.00
CA THR A 79 -4.25 -10.65 4.60
C THR A 79 -2.97 -11.25 4.01
N ALA A 80 -1.82 -10.62 4.27
CA ALA A 80 -0.52 -11.14 3.81
C ALA A 80 -0.19 -12.50 4.41
N TRP A 81 -0.43 -12.70 5.71
CA TRP A 81 -0.21 -14.00 6.37
C TRP A 81 -1.11 -15.10 5.81
N ILE A 82 -2.39 -14.81 5.59
CA ILE A 82 -3.33 -15.75 4.98
C ILE A 82 -2.84 -16.14 3.58
N TYR A 83 -2.44 -15.16 2.77
CA TYR A 83 -1.93 -15.40 1.42
C TYR A 83 -0.68 -16.29 1.42
N ILE A 84 0.28 -16.02 2.32
CA ILE A 84 1.50 -16.84 2.48
C ILE A 84 1.14 -18.26 2.94
N ALA A 85 0.20 -18.41 3.87
CA ALA A 85 -0.24 -19.72 4.35
C ALA A 85 -0.87 -20.56 3.24
N ILE A 86 -1.73 -19.95 2.41
CA ILE A 86 -2.35 -20.62 1.25
C ILE A 86 -1.29 -21.08 0.25
N ILE A 87 -0.34 -20.20 -0.10
CA ILE A 87 0.74 -20.57 -1.02
C ILE A 87 1.58 -21.71 -0.46
N THR A 88 1.94 -21.63 0.82
CA THR A 88 2.75 -22.65 1.48
C THR A 88 2.04 -24.01 1.47
N PHE A 89 0.75 -24.04 1.81
CA PHE A 89 -0.08 -25.25 1.74
C PHE A 89 -0.08 -25.84 0.32
N MET A 90 -0.35 -25.02 -0.70
CA MET A 90 -0.37 -25.47 -2.11
C MET A 90 0.99 -25.96 -2.65
N LEU A 91 2.10 -25.60 -2.03
CA LEU A 91 3.45 -25.99 -2.47
C LEU A 91 3.98 -27.22 -1.72
N LEU A 92 3.42 -27.55 -0.56
CA LEU A 92 3.90 -28.62 0.32
C LEU A 92 3.00 -29.87 0.30
N ASP A 93 1.77 -29.75 -0.19
CA ASP A 93 0.82 -30.84 -0.42
C ASP A 93 0.69 -31.17 -1.92
#